data_AF-A0A7J8LLS0-F1
#
_entry.id   AF-A0A7J8LLS0-F1
#
_cell.length_a   1.000
_cell.length_b   1.000
_cell.length_c   1.000
_cell.angle_alpha   90.00
_cell.angle_beta   90.00
_cell.angle_gamma   90.00
#
_symmetry.space_group_name_H-M   'P 1'
#
loop_
_entity.id
_entity.type
_entity.pdbx_description
1 polymer ?
#
loop_
_entity_poly.entity_id
_entity_poly.type
_entity_poly.pdbx_seq_one_letter_code
_entity_poly.pdbx_strand_id
1 'polypeptide(L)'
;MGFRDLVALTVIKKLKSDSVDRSAIGNIINEIQRKRFSFVNLSFEFTLQKTNEVAHALVTRGYNLTSPSYWIKELGDAMQK
;
A
#
# COMPACT_ATOMS: atom_id res chain seq x y z
N MET A 1 10.18 -18.02 -4.73
CA MET A 1 8.95 -17.25 -4.45
C MET A 1 8.43 -17.66 -3.09
N GLY A 2 8.34 -16.72 -2.15
CA GLY A 2 7.80 -16.99 -0.82
C GLY A 2 6.28 -16.78 -0.76
N PHE A 3 5.63 -17.29 0.31
CA PHE A 3 4.19 -17.10 0.54
C PHE A 3 3.77 -15.60 0.53
N ARG A 4 4.63 -14.71 1.05
CA ARG A 4 4.38 -13.26 1.08
C ARG A 4 4.33 -12.63 -0.32
N ASP A 5 5.19 -13.09 -1.24
CA ASP A 5 5.20 -12.63 -2.62
C ASP A 5 3.89 -13.01 -3.34
N LEU A 6 3.36 -14.20 -3.02
CA LEU A 6 2.13 -14.74 -3.62
C LEU A 6 0.89 -13.96 -3.16
N VAL A 7 0.86 -13.54 -1.89
CA VAL A 7 -0.17 -12.64 -1.35
C VAL A 7 -0.12 -11.27 -2.03
N ALA A 8 1.06 -10.66 -2.12
CA ALA A 8 1.23 -9.35 -2.77
C ALA A 8 0.80 -9.38 -4.25
N LEU A 9 1.20 -10.42 -4.98
CA LEU A 9 0.78 -10.61 -6.37
C LEU A 9 -0.74 -10.77 -6.50
N THR A 10 -1.37 -11.47 -5.55
CA THR A 10 -2.82 -11.65 -5.53
C THR A 10 -3.54 -10.32 -5.30
N VAL A 11 -3.03 -9.47 -4.40
CA VAL A 11 -3.57 -8.12 -4.17
C VAL A 11 -3.45 -7.26 -5.43
N ILE A 12 -2.31 -7.29 -6.12
CA ILE A 12 -2.10 -6.55 -7.38
C ILE A 12 -3.09 -7.02 -8.45
N LYS A 13 -3.30 -8.33 -8.59
CA LYS A 13 -4.28 -8.88 -9.54
C LYS A 13 -5.70 -8.41 -9.23
N LYS A 14 -6.07 -8.36 -7.94
CA LYS A 14 -7.38 -7.86 -7.51
C LYS A 14 -7.55 -6.38 -7.80
N LEU A 15 -6.53 -5.56 -7.54
CA LEU A 15 -6.56 -4.12 -7.84
C LEU A 15 -6.74 -3.82 -9.34
N LYS A 16 -6.19 -4.69 -10.20
CA LYS A 16 -6.35 -4.62 -11.66
C LYS A 16 -7.67 -5.20 -12.17
N SER A 17 -8.43 -5.89 -11.34
CA SER A 17 -9.70 -6.50 -11.72
C SER A 17 -10.83 -5.52 -11.52
N ASP A 18 -11.76 -5.48 -12.48
CA ASP A 18 -13.01 -4.71 -12.34
C ASP A 18 -14.08 -5.45 -11.51
N SER A 19 -13.75 -6.64 -10.99
CA SER A 19 -14.66 -7.42 -10.16
C SER A 19 -14.66 -6.94 -8.69
N VAL A 20 -15.84 -6.96 -8.08
CA VAL A 20 -15.99 -6.61 -6.65
C VAL A 20 -15.27 -7.66 -5.80
N ASP A 21 -14.25 -7.21 -5.07
CA ASP A 21 -13.50 -8.08 -4.17
C ASP A 21 -14.31 -8.35 -2.88
N ARG A 22 -14.61 -9.62 -2.62
CA ARG A 22 -15.35 -10.08 -1.42
C ARG A 22 -14.44 -10.62 -0.30
N SER A 23 -13.14 -10.40 -0.39
CA SER A 23 -12.21 -10.83 0.68
C SER A 23 -12.22 -9.85 1.85
N ALA A 24 -11.59 -10.25 2.96
CA ALA A 24 -11.48 -9.40 4.15
C ALA A 24 -10.84 -8.02 3.87
N ILE A 25 -10.02 -7.91 2.82
CA ILE A 25 -9.38 -6.66 2.38
C ILE A 25 -10.16 -5.93 1.27
N GLY A 26 -11.35 -6.42 0.89
CA GLY A 26 -12.13 -5.88 -0.22
C GLY A 26 -12.48 -4.40 -0.07
N ASN A 27 -12.75 -3.95 1.17
CA ASN A 27 -12.99 -2.53 1.46
C ASN A 27 -11.78 -1.66 1.11
N ILE A 28 -10.57 -2.12 1.41
CA ILE A 28 -9.31 -1.42 1.10
C ILE A 28 -9.10 -1.38 -0.43
N ILE A 29 -9.32 -2.51 -1.10
CA ILE A 29 -9.23 -2.60 -2.57
C ILE A 29 -10.18 -1.60 -3.23
N ASN A 30 -11.43 -1.56 -2.78
CA ASN A 30 -12.45 -0.63 -3.30
C ASN A 30 -12.08 0.84 -3.04
N GLU A 31 -11.47 1.16 -1.89
CA GLU A 31 -10.97 2.51 -1.63
C GLU A 31 -9.83 2.92 -2.57
N ILE A 32 -8.86 2.02 -2.79
CA ILE A 32 -7.76 2.27 -3.72
C ILE A 32 -8.29 2.45 -5.15
N GLN A 33 -9.22 1.61 -5.57
CA GLN A 33 -9.86 1.72 -6.89
C GLN A 33 -10.66 3.02 -7.04
N ARG A 34 -11.39 3.46 -6.00
CA ARG A 34 -12.04 4.78 -6.01
C ARG A 34 -11.05 5.93 -6.15
N LYS A 35 -9.88 5.83 -5.51
CA LYS A 35 -8.81 6.82 -5.64
C LYS A 35 -8.16 6.83 -7.03
N ARG A 36 -8.32 5.78 -7.85
CA ARG A 36 -7.81 5.74 -9.23
C ARG A 36 -8.30 6.94 -10.05
N PHE A 37 -9.53 7.40 -9.83
CA PHE A 37 -10.10 8.56 -10.52
C PHE A 37 -9.41 9.89 -10.14
N SER A 38 -8.63 9.92 -9.06
CA SER A 38 -7.86 11.09 -8.65
C SER A 38 -6.49 11.21 -9.34
N PHE A 39 -6.08 10.21 -10.10
CA PHE A 39 -4.80 10.19 -10.83
C PHE A 39 -5.04 10.19 -12.34
N VAL A 40 -4.20 10.91 -13.08
CA VAL A 40 -4.22 10.89 -14.56
C VAL A 40 -3.91 9.49 -15.08
N ASN A 41 -2.96 8.80 -14.45
CA ASN A 41 -2.64 7.41 -14.72
C ASN A 41 -2.23 6.73 -13.42
N LEU A 42 -2.70 5.51 -13.22
CA LEU A 42 -2.36 4.67 -12.07
C LEU A 42 -2.14 3.25 -12.57
N SER A 43 -0.94 2.73 -12.37
CA SER A 43 -0.57 1.34 -12.66
C SER A 43 -0.12 0.64 -11.38
N PHE A 44 -0.28 -0.68 -11.38
CA PHE A 44 0.19 -1.53 -10.29
C PHE A 44 1.17 -2.55 -10.87
N GLU A 45 2.37 -2.63 -10.33
CA GLU A 45 3.39 -3.55 -10.80
C GLU A 45 3.90 -4.40 -9.64
N PHE A 46 4.16 -5.67 -9.94
CA PHE A 46 4.71 -6.58 -8.97
C PHE A 46 6.23 -6.46 -8.98
N THR A 47 6.80 -6.24 -7.81
CA THR A 47 8.24 -6.25 -7.58
C THR A 47 8.58 -7.25 -6.48
N LEU A 48 9.76 -7.87 -6.59
CA LEU A 48 10.24 -8.75 -5.53
C LEU A 48 10.50 -7.96 -4.24
N GLN A 49 10.40 -8.64 -3.09
CA GLN A 49 10.69 -8.05 -1.78
C GLN A 49 12.04 -7.34 -1.72
N LYS A 50 13.08 -7.91 -2.36
CA LYS A 50 14.42 -7.32 -2.44
C LYS A 50 14.44 -5.94 -3.13
N THR A 51 13.51 -5.70 -4.06
CA THR A 51 13.37 -4.40 -4.73
C THR A 51 12.50 -3.43 -3.92
N ASN A 52 11.73 -3.94 -2.96
CA ASN A 52 10.84 -3.16 -2.09
C ASN A 52 11.29 -3.19 -0.62
N GLU A 53 12.61 -3.18 -0.40
CA GLU A 53 13.23 -3.31 0.92
C GLU A 53 12.79 -2.19 1.87
N VAL A 54 12.63 -0.96 1.37
CA VAL A 54 12.20 0.20 2.18
C VAL A 54 10.81 -0.02 2.76
N ALA A 55 9.83 -0.43 1.93
CA ALA A 55 8.49 -0.71 2.44
C ALA A 55 8.50 -1.90 3.41
N HIS A 56 9.32 -2.92 3.14
CA HIS A 56 9.47 -4.06 4.05
C HIS A 56 10.07 -3.65 5.40
N ALA A 57 11.07 -2.77 5.41
CA ALA A 57 11.66 -2.23 6.62
C ALA A 57 10.66 -1.39 7.41
N LEU A 58 9.84 -0.57 6.74
CA LEU A 58 8.77 0.20 7.37
C LEU A 58 7.72 -0.70 8.03
N VAL A 59 7.27 -1.74 7.35
CA VAL A 59 6.31 -2.71 7.91
C VAL A 59 6.93 -3.44 9.12
N THR A 60 8.18 -3.89 9.01
CA THR A 60 8.88 -4.56 10.10
C THR A 60 9.04 -3.64 11.32
N ARG A 61 9.42 -2.39 11.10
CA ARG A 61 9.52 -1.38 12.16
C ARG A 61 8.15 -1.15 12.81
N GLY A 62 7.10 -0.97 11.99
CA GLY A 62 5.74 -0.77 12.47
C GLY A 62 5.19 -1.94 13.28
N TYR A 63 5.44 -3.18 12.84
CA TYR A 63 5.06 -4.39 13.55
C TYR A 63 5.69 -4.49 14.95
N ASN A 64 6.92 -4.01 15.08
CA ASN A 64 7.66 -4.01 16.36
C ASN A 64 7.26 -2.86 17.29
N LEU A 65 6.42 -1.91 16.84
CA LEU A 65 5.90 -0.85 17.71
C LEU A 65 4.75 -1.41 18.54
N THR A 66 5.00 -1.58 19.85
CA THR A 66 3.99 -2.02 20.82
C THR A 66 3.00 -0.93 21.20
N SER A 67 3.31 0.33 20.89
CA SER A 67 2.47 1.48 21.18
C SER A 67 1.90 2.11 19.90
N PRO A 68 0.65 2.60 19.92
CA PRO A 68 0.06 3.29 18.77
C PRO A 68 0.96 4.45 18.35
N SER A 69 1.34 4.47 17.09
CA SER A 69 2.18 5.51 16.50
C SER A 69 1.39 6.22 15.41
N TYR A 70 1.42 7.55 15.41
CA TYR A 70 0.66 8.37 14.48
C TYR A 70 1.56 8.89 13.37
N TRP A 71 1.06 8.88 12.13
CA TRP A 71 1.73 9.52 11.02
C TRP A 71 1.59 11.03 11.15
N ILE A 72 2.69 11.70 11.52
CA ILE A 72 2.76 13.16 11.51
C ILE A 72 3.35 13.57 10.16
N LYS A 73 2.56 14.27 9.35
CA LYS A 73 3.06 14.91 8.13
C LYS A 73 3.85 16.14 8.58
N GLU A 74 5.17 16.10 8.44
CA GLU A 74 5.97 17.31 8.60
C GLU A 74 5.50 18.32 7.54
N LEU A 75 4.93 19.43 8.01
CA LEU A 75 4.74 20.61 7.17
C LEU A 75 6.14 21.14 6.88
N GLY A 76 6.67 20.83 5.71
CA GLY A 76 7.90 21.48 5.24
C GLY A 76 7.76 23.00 5.31
N ASP A 77 8.91 23.69 5.44
CA ASP A 77 9.17 25.12 5.75
C ASP A 77 8.33 26.23 5.06
N ALA A 78 7.16 25.94 4.50
CA ALA A 78 6.20 26.89 3.93
C ALA A 78 5.46 27.76 4.96
N MET A 79 5.89 27.76 6.23
CA MET A 79 5.32 28.60 7.30
C MET A 79 6.35 29.52 7.97
N GLN A 80 7.36 29.99 7.22
CA GLN A 80 8.08 31.20 7.58
C GLN A 80 7.72 32.31 6.58
N LYS A 81 6.78 33.17 6.98
CA LYS A 81 6.47 34.44 6.31
C LYS A 81 6.33 35.53 7.35
#